data_AF-A0A3C0JKL2-F1
#
_entry.id   AF-A0A3C0JKL2-F1
#
_cell.length_a   1.000
_cell.length_b   1.000
_cell.length_c   1.000
_cell.angle_alpha   90.00
_cell.angle_beta   90.00
_cell.angle_gamma   90.00
#
_symmetry.space_group_name_H-M   'P 1'
#
loop_
_entity.id
_entity.type
_entity.pdbx_description
1 polymer ?
#
loop_
_entity_poly.entity_id
_entity_poly.type
_entity_poly.pdbx_seq_one_letter_code
_entity_poly.pdbx_strand_id
1 'polypeptide(L)' 'HVGRALIVSTIVLMVGFGVLMTSPFTMNSDMAMLTTWIICLALVVDFLLLPVLLLKFDKGEK' A
#
# COMPACT_ATOMS: atom_id res chain seq x y z
N HIS A 1 -5.56 -16.37 1.29
CA HIS A 1 -4.34 -16.27 0.46
C HIS A 1 -4.03 -14.85 -0.04
N VAL A 2 -5.04 -14.04 -0.36
CA VAL A 2 -4.88 -12.68 -0.93
C VAL A 2 -4.02 -11.73 -0.08
N GLY A 3 -4.12 -11.78 1.25
CA GLY A 3 -3.32 -10.90 2.13
C GLY A 3 -1.80 -11.02 1.96
N ARG A 4 -1.29 -12.20 1.59
CA ARG A 4 0.15 -12.37 1.29
C ARG A 4 0.55 -11.64 0.01
N ALA A 5 -0.32 -11.61 -1.00
CA ALA A 5 -0.06 -10.90 -2.25
C ALA A 5 -0.02 -9.38 -2.03
N LEU A 6 -0.91 -8.84 -1.20
CA LEU A 6 -0.95 -7.43 -0.84
C LEU A 6 0.32 -6.99 -0.09
N ILE A 7 0.75 -7.76 0.91
CA ILE A 7 1.99 -7.43 1.65
C ILE A 7 3.21 -7.41 0.72
N VAL A 8 3.32 -8.40 -0.17
CA VAL A 8 4.44 -8.48 -1.11
C VAL A 8 4.45 -7.28 -2.05
N SER A 9 3.30 -6.90 -2.63
CA SER A 9 3.25 -5.73 -3.52
C SER A 9 3.60 -4.45 -2.78
N THR A 10 3.11 -4.24 -1.55
CA THR A 10 3.44 -3.05 -0.74
C THR A 10 4.92 -2.98 -0.41
N ILE A 11 5.56 -4.10 -0.05
CA ILE A 11 7.01 -4.14 0.22
C ILE A 11 7.80 -3.80 -1.04
N VAL A 12 7.44 -4.40 -2.18
CA VAL A 12 8.10 -4.11 -3.46
C VAL A 12 7.98 -2.62 -3.83
N LEU A 13 6.80 -2.03 -3.66
CA LEU A 13 6.54 -0.61 -3.87
C LEU A 13 7.36 0.27 -2.90
N MET A 14 7.37 -0.04 -1.61
CA MET A 14 8.18 0.69 -0.62
C MET A 14 9.67 0.67 -0.94
N VAL A 15 10.20 -0.48 -1.37
CA VAL A 15 11.61 -0.59 -1.78
C VAL A 15 11.87 0.22 -3.05
N GLY A 16 10.96 0.18 -4.03
CA GLY A 16 11.09 0.97 -5.26
C GLY A 16 11.13 2.47 -5.00
N PHE A 17 10.24 2.99 -4.15
CA PHE A 17 10.26 4.39 -3.75
C PHE A 17 11.41 4.73 -2.80
N GLY A 18 11.83 3.79 -1.94
CA GLY A 18 13.01 3.95 -1.10
C GLY A 18 14.28 4.18 -1.92
N VAL A 19 14.44 3.48 -3.05
CA VAL A 19 15.55 3.74 -3.99
C VAL A 19 15.45 5.14 -4.61
N LEU A 20 14.25 5.59 -5.00
CA LEU A 20 14.04 6.95 -5.51
C LEU A 20 14.38 8.05 -4.48
N MET A 21 14.18 7.78 -3.20
CA MET A 21 14.53 8.69 -2.11
C MET A 21 16.04 8.95 -2.02
N THR A 22 16.87 8.00 -2.45
CA THR A 22 18.33 8.19 -2.49
C THR A 22 18.80 9.09 -3.64
N SER A 23 17.89 9.53 -4.51
CA SER A 23 18.21 10.39 -5.63
C SER A 23 18.72 11.76 -5.17
N PRO A 24 19.82 12.29 -5.74
CA PRO A 24 20.33 13.63 -5.44
C PRO A 24 19.40 14.76 -5.94
N PHE A 25 18.34 14.43 -6.69
CA PHE A 25 17.31 15.35 -7.12
C PHE A 25 16.25 15.50 -6.00
N THR A 26 16.24 16.65 -5.34
CA THR A 26 15.34 16.95 -4.21
C THR A 26 13.87 16.70 -4.55
N MET A 27 13.43 17.06 -5.76
CA MET A 27 12.07 16.81 -6.23
C MET A 27 11.70 15.32 -6.25
N ASN A 28 12.64 14.43 -6.61
CA ASN A 28 12.41 12.98 -6.59
C ASN A 28 12.42 12.43 -5.17
N SER A 29 13.32 12.93 -4.31
CA SER A 29 13.41 12.51 -2.92
C SER A 29 12.15 12.88 -2.12
N ASP A 30 11.69 14.12 -2.25
CA ASP A 30 10.54 14.63 -1.52
C ASP A 30 9.24 13.95 -1.95
N MET A 31 9.05 13.75 -3.26
CA MET A 31 7.93 12.95 -3.75
C MET A 31 8.01 11.51 -3.24
N ALA A 32 9.18 10.87 -3.33
CA ALA A 32 9.33 9.49 -2.91
C ALA A 32 9.07 9.28 -1.41
N MET A 33 9.45 10.24 -0.57
CA MET A 33 9.17 10.22 0.86
C MET A 33 7.67 10.27 1.15
N LEU A 34 6.95 11.19 0.52
CA LEU A 34 5.49 11.30 0.68
C LEU A 34 4.79 10.05 0.13
N THR A 35 5.19 9.56 -1.04
CA THR A 35 4.58 8.39 -1.66
C THR A 35 4.81 7.11 -0.84
N THR A 36 6.00 6.95 -0.24
CA THR A 36 6.28 5.80 0.64
C THR A 36 5.31 5.77 1.83
N TRP A 37 5.08 6.93 2.47
CA TRP A 37 4.11 7.03 3.56
C TRP A 37 2.66 6.74 3.11
N ILE A 38 2.27 7.22 1.94
CA ILE A 38 0.95 6.93 1.36
C ILE A 38 0.77 5.43 1.14
N ILE A 39 1.79 4.74 0.61
CA ILE A 39 1.77 3.28 0.38
C ILE A 39 1.64 2.51 1.71
N CYS A 40 2.36 2.93 2.76
CA CYS A 40 2.22 2.34 4.09
C CYS A 40 0.77 2.45 4.62
N LEU A 41 0.18 3.64 4.50
CA LEU A 41 -1.20 3.89 4.93
C LEU A 41 -2.20 3.10 4.09
N ALA A 42 -1.97 2.99 2.77
CA ALA A 42 -2.80 2.20 1.88
C ALA A 42 -2.87 0.73 2.33
N LEU A 43 -1.76 0.11 2.75
CA LEU A 43 -1.78 -1.26 3.25
C LEU A 43 -2.63 -1.43 4.50
N VAL A 44 -2.57 -0.48 5.44
CA VAL A 44 -3.42 -0.49 6.64
C VAL A 44 -4.89 -0.40 6.25
N VAL A 45 -5.20 0.52 5.34
CA VAL A 45 -6.54 0.72 4.81
C VAL A 45 -7.03 -0.52 4.07
N ASP A 46 -6.21 -1.17 3.24
CA ASP A 46 -6.56 -2.39 2.53
C ASP A 46 -6.93 -3.52 3.50
N PHE A 47 -6.14 -3.71 4.57
CA PHE A 47 -6.45 -4.71 5.59
C PHE A 47 -7.67 -4.39 6.45
N LEU A 48 -8.08 -3.13 6.53
CA LEU A 48 -9.30 -2.72 7.25
C LEU A 48 -10.54 -2.74 6.34
N LEU A 49 -10.41 -2.27 5.10
CA LEU A 49 -11.50 -2.17 4.12
C LEU A 49 -11.86 -3.53 3.53
N LEU A 50 -10.90 -4.37 3.16
CA LEU A 50 -11.19 -5.71 2.62
C LEU A 50 -12.11 -6.53 3.53
N PRO A 51 -11.85 -6.72 4.83
CA PRO A 51 -12.76 -7.49 5.69
C PRO A 51 -14.11 -6.80 5.86
N VAL A 52 -14.15 -5.47 5.98
CA VAL A 52 -15.40 -4.72 6.10
C VAL A 52 -16.25 -4.84 4.83
N LEU A 53 -15.64 -4.76 3.66
CA LEU A 53 -16.30 -4.92 2.38
C LEU A 53 -16.74 -6.36 2.16
N LEU A 54 -15.89 -7.34 2.46
CA LEU A 54 -16.25 -8.76 2.37
C LEU A 54 -17.45 -9.08 3.27
N LEU A 55 -17.47 -8.62 4.52
CA LEU A 55 -18.62 -8.81 5.43
C LEU A 55 -19.91 -8.13 4.94
N LYS A 56 -19.82 -7.01 4.22
CA LYS A 56 -20.99 -6.34 3.64
C LYS A 56 -21.52 -7.03 2.38
N PHE A 57 -20.64 -7.51 1.51
CA PHE A 57 -21.01 -8.18 0.27
C PHE A 57 -21.42 -9.64 0.48
N ASP A 58 -20.81 -10.36 1.43
CA ASP A 58 -21.19 -11.71 1.86
C ASP A 58 -22.64 -11.78 2.38
N LYS A 59 -23.18 -10.64 2.84
CA LYS A 59 -24.58 -10.51 3.28
C LYS A 59 -25.60 -10.49 2.13
N GLY A 60 -25.14 -10.46 0.88
CA GLY A 60 -25.96 -10.48 -0.34
C GLY A 60 -26.27 -11.88 -0.89
N GLU A 61 -25.70 -12.95 -0.34
CA GLU A 61 -26.01 -14.34 -0.74
C GLU A 61 -27.13 -14.96 0.10
N LYS A 62 -28.31 -14.31 0.10
CA LYS A 62 -29.58 -14.97 0.43
C LYS A 62 -30.55 -14.85 -0.72
#